data_AF-A0A7T4QSV3-F1
#
_entry.id   AF-A0A7T4QSV3-F1
#
_cell.length_a   1.000
_cell.length_b   1.000
_cell.length_c   1.000
_cell.angle_alpha   90.00
_cell.angle_beta   90.00
_cell.angle_gamma   90.00
#
_symmetry.space_group_name_H-M   'P 1'
#
loop_
_entity.id
_entity.type
_entity.pdbx_description
1 polymer ?
#
loop_
_entity_poly.entity_id
_entity_poly.type
_entity_poly.pdbx_seq_one_letter_code
_entity_poly.pdbx_strand_id
1 'polypeptide(L)'
;MIEIVKRESVRKKDGPVVTISHMDYHIICRVIDLMADIGMDDEELSFLLGKANNYVFSYIANPNDKNKFKSDQVNLLPYLLNCYCTDLYSNDCPKGNIQLFYSQKIENDEEKGFSHIIYDSNGKGTRIIWTKKKNEKGAFRKTNKDLLNLLKKWIDEGILDLPTPSINIWKKLKSEAQFTFFISDVEKCIKILSTKSILTKQTIDGIIYYWKSHPQTSIIVHYVNAYNAFKPKDMCKNMAEDVVFENIHDGSTTMSLKGKDAFLEQAMSVLDLFASRKQTITSILHRNNISEITIDYEAKLAKDLPNGLKKGQDLRLKGKSIFEFSEEGKIIKLVDVSG
;
A
#
# COMPACT_ATOMS: atom_id res chain seq x y z
N MET A 1 15.17 4.74 -16.64
CA MET A 1 15.08 5.85 -15.68
C MET A 1 14.55 7.10 -16.37
N ILE A 2 13.98 8.03 -15.61
CA ILE A 2 13.64 9.37 -16.12
C ILE A 2 14.86 10.25 -15.89
N GLU A 3 15.31 10.94 -16.94
CA GLU A 3 16.42 11.87 -16.89
C GLU A 3 15.90 13.32 -16.92
N ILE A 4 16.50 14.18 -16.11
CA ILE A 4 16.13 15.60 -16.02
C ILE A 4 17.30 16.46 -16.50
N VAL A 5 17.06 17.25 -17.54
CA VAL A 5 18.02 18.24 -18.05
C VAL A 5 17.44 19.64 -17.92
N LYS A 6 18.23 20.57 -17.37
CA LYS A 6 17.90 21.99 -17.27
C LYS A 6 18.76 22.78 -18.24
N ARG A 7 18.15 23.67 -19.04
CA ARG A 7 18.84 24.56 -19.99
C ARG A 7 18.31 25.97 -19.87
N GLU A 8 19.17 26.97 -20.05
CA GLU A 8 18.71 28.35 -20.16
C GLU A 8 17.81 28.53 -21.39
N SER A 9 16.76 29.35 -21.26
CA SER A 9 15.86 29.67 -22.37
C SER A 9 15.84 31.17 -22.65
N VAL A 10 15.99 31.51 -23.93
CA VAL A 10 15.88 32.88 -24.44
C VAL A 10 14.45 33.25 -24.86
N ARG A 11 13.48 32.33 -24.72
CA ARG A 11 12.07 32.62 -25.04
C ARG A 11 11.52 33.63 -24.03
N LYS A 12 10.66 34.53 -24.51
CA LYS A 12 9.95 35.48 -23.64
C LYS A 12 8.71 34.82 -23.05
N LYS A 13 8.19 35.34 -21.94
CA LYS A 13 6.96 34.82 -21.32
C LYS A 13 5.76 35.04 -22.25
N ASP A 14 5.06 33.96 -22.60
CA ASP A 14 3.81 33.97 -23.36
C ASP A 14 2.88 32.91 -22.77
N GLY A 15 1.73 33.34 -22.25
CA GLY A 15 0.64 32.52 -21.67
C GLY A 15 1.02 31.19 -20.97
N PRO A 16 0.82 31.03 -19.64
CA PRO A 16 1.11 29.76 -19.00
C PRO A 16 0.23 28.64 -19.56
N VAL A 17 0.83 27.50 -19.90
CA VAL A 17 0.10 26.29 -20.31
C VAL A 17 -0.58 25.68 -19.08
N VAL A 18 0.17 25.61 -17.97
CA VAL A 18 -0.30 25.04 -16.72
C VAL A 18 0.06 25.97 -15.57
N THR A 19 -0.83 26.05 -14.58
CA THR A 19 -0.56 26.66 -13.28
C THR A 19 -0.86 25.61 -12.21
N ILE A 20 0.13 25.26 -11.40
CA ILE A 20 0.09 24.22 -10.37
C ILE A 20 0.72 24.76 -9.09
N SER A 21 0.40 24.21 -7.92
CA SER A 21 1.05 24.65 -6.68
C SER A 21 2.55 24.37 -6.71
N HIS A 22 3.34 25.25 -6.09
CA HIS A 22 4.79 25.04 -5.97
C HIS A 22 5.11 23.72 -5.26
N MET A 23 4.37 23.38 -4.20
CA MET A 23 4.55 22.14 -3.45
C MET A 23 4.28 20.90 -4.31
N ASP A 24 3.17 20.87 -5.05
CA ASP A 24 2.84 19.72 -5.91
C ASP A 24 3.92 19.52 -6.98
N TYR A 25 4.38 20.62 -7.62
CA TYR A 25 5.45 20.56 -8.61
C TYR A 25 6.79 20.11 -8.01
N HIS A 26 7.11 20.61 -6.80
CA HIS A 26 8.30 20.22 -6.06
C HIS A 26 8.29 18.73 -5.74
N ILE A 27 7.18 18.19 -5.23
CA ILE A 27 7.01 16.77 -4.96
C ILE A 27 7.24 15.95 -6.23
N ILE A 28 6.66 16.35 -7.37
CA ILE A 28 6.86 15.62 -8.65
C ILE A 28 8.35 15.55 -9.01
N CYS A 29 9.06 16.68 -8.96
CA CYS A 29 10.50 16.71 -9.27
C CYS A 29 11.28 15.84 -8.29
N ARG A 30 10.98 15.95 -7.00
CA ARG A 30 11.71 15.28 -5.95
C ARG A 30 11.51 13.77 -5.94
N VAL A 31 10.31 13.30 -6.28
CA VAL A 31 10.05 11.87 -6.51
C VAL A 31 10.92 11.32 -7.62
N ILE A 32 11.03 12.05 -8.75
CA ILE A 32 11.85 11.60 -9.88
C ILE A 32 13.33 11.51 -9.48
N ASP A 33 13.84 12.50 -8.74
CA ASP A 33 15.22 12.49 -8.24
C ASP A 33 15.47 11.33 -7.27
N LEU A 34 14.58 11.15 -6.27
CA LEU A 34 14.69 10.06 -5.28
C LEU A 34 14.61 8.67 -5.92
N MET A 35 13.75 8.52 -6.93
CA MET A 35 13.68 7.30 -7.75
C MET A 35 15.02 7.01 -8.44
N ALA A 36 15.66 8.05 -8.99
CA ALA A 36 16.98 7.92 -9.60
C ALA A 36 18.05 7.48 -8.58
N ASP A 37 18.05 8.08 -7.40
CA ASP A 37 19.00 7.79 -6.32
C ASP A 37 18.96 6.32 -5.87
N ILE A 38 17.77 5.71 -5.85
CA ILE A 38 17.59 4.30 -5.44
C ILE A 38 17.52 3.32 -6.61
N GLY A 39 17.69 3.79 -7.85
CA GLY A 39 17.58 2.97 -9.06
C GLY A 39 16.17 2.38 -9.29
N MET A 40 15.12 3.05 -8.84
CA MET A 40 13.72 2.66 -9.04
C MET A 40 13.17 3.32 -10.32
N ASP A 41 12.67 2.53 -11.26
CA ASP A 41 12.04 3.10 -12.45
C ASP A 41 10.55 3.45 -12.27
N ASP A 42 10.00 4.16 -13.25
CA ASP A 42 8.61 4.63 -13.27
C ASP A 42 7.57 3.49 -13.34
N GLU A 43 7.91 2.34 -13.92
CA GLU A 43 7.03 1.17 -13.91
C GLU A 43 7.01 0.54 -12.51
N GLU A 44 8.16 0.48 -11.82
CA GLU A 44 8.26 0.01 -10.44
C GLU A 44 7.39 0.85 -9.49
N LEU A 45 7.55 2.18 -9.48
CA LEU A 45 6.74 3.02 -8.60
C LEU A 45 5.25 2.98 -8.98
N SER A 46 4.93 2.91 -10.28
CA SER A 46 3.54 2.77 -10.74
C SER A 46 2.90 1.49 -10.21
N PHE A 47 3.60 0.36 -10.28
CA PHE A 47 3.15 -0.92 -9.73
C PHE A 47 2.90 -0.84 -8.22
N LEU A 48 3.84 -0.26 -7.48
CA LEU A 48 3.75 -0.13 -6.02
C LEU A 48 2.58 0.75 -5.57
N LEU A 49 2.25 1.77 -6.37
CA LEU A 49 1.08 2.64 -6.18
C LEU A 49 -0.23 2.03 -6.70
N GLY A 50 -0.19 0.83 -7.30
CA GLY A 50 -1.35 0.19 -7.91
C GLY A 50 -1.92 0.93 -9.11
N LYS A 51 -1.05 1.60 -9.87
CA LYS A 51 -1.41 2.37 -11.06
C LYS A 51 -0.94 1.67 -12.33
N ALA A 52 -1.50 2.11 -13.45
CA ALA A 52 -1.11 1.59 -14.75
C ALA A 52 0.37 1.91 -15.04
N ASN A 53 1.00 1.08 -15.89
CA ASN A 53 2.40 1.25 -16.26
C ASN A 53 2.64 2.63 -16.85
N ASN A 54 3.75 3.25 -16.45
CA ASN A 54 4.12 4.62 -16.78
C ASN A 54 3.21 5.71 -16.19
N TYR A 55 2.52 5.45 -15.08
CA TYR A 55 1.67 6.44 -14.42
C TYR A 55 2.45 7.67 -13.97
N VAL A 56 3.62 7.47 -13.34
CA VAL A 56 4.42 8.60 -12.85
C VAL A 56 4.86 9.47 -14.02
N PHE A 57 5.44 8.87 -15.05
CA PHE A 57 5.95 9.62 -16.19
C PHE A 57 4.85 10.22 -17.08
N SER A 58 3.85 9.41 -17.46
CA SER A 58 2.89 9.82 -18.51
C SER A 58 1.73 10.64 -17.97
N TYR A 59 1.39 10.48 -16.70
CA TYR A 59 0.24 11.14 -16.08
C TYR A 59 0.68 12.21 -15.09
N ILE A 60 1.52 11.87 -14.11
CA ILE A 60 1.93 12.80 -13.04
C ILE A 60 2.94 13.83 -13.54
N ALA A 61 3.96 13.38 -14.26
CA ALA A 61 5.04 14.22 -14.76
C ALA A 61 4.70 14.89 -16.10
N ASN A 62 3.45 14.90 -16.56
CA ASN A 62 3.10 15.57 -17.81
C ASN A 62 2.86 17.08 -17.55
N PRO A 63 3.75 17.99 -18.02
CA PRO A 63 3.63 19.42 -17.74
C PRO A 63 2.50 20.12 -18.51
N ASN A 64 1.77 19.39 -19.38
CA ASN A 64 0.55 19.88 -20.04
C ASN A 64 -0.71 19.69 -19.17
N ASP A 65 -0.60 18.99 -18.05
CA ASP A 65 -1.71 18.72 -17.14
C ASP A 65 -1.40 19.25 -15.74
N LYS A 66 -2.44 19.47 -14.93
CA LYS A 66 -2.36 19.84 -13.51
C LYS A 66 -2.34 18.60 -12.60
N ASN A 67 -2.00 17.44 -13.17
CA ASN A 67 -1.93 16.20 -12.43
C ASN A 67 -0.86 16.26 -11.34
N LYS A 68 -1.15 15.52 -10.28
CA LYS A 68 -0.30 15.43 -9.09
C LYS A 68 -0.58 14.14 -8.36
N PHE A 69 0.35 13.76 -7.50
CA PHE A 69 0.11 12.70 -6.55
C PHE A 69 -1.06 13.10 -5.65
N LYS A 70 -2.01 12.19 -5.46
CA LYS A 70 -3.13 12.37 -4.53
C LYS A 70 -2.63 12.23 -3.09
N SER A 71 -3.34 12.80 -2.13
CA SER A 71 -2.91 12.84 -0.72
C SER A 71 -2.59 11.46 -0.14
N ASP A 72 -3.38 10.44 -0.48
CA ASP A 72 -3.12 9.05 -0.10
C ASP A 72 -1.80 8.51 -0.68
N GLN A 73 -1.50 8.83 -1.94
CA GLN A 73 -0.24 8.46 -2.57
C GLN A 73 0.94 9.20 -1.96
N VAL A 74 0.80 10.51 -1.72
CA VAL A 74 1.85 11.35 -1.15
C VAL A 74 2.27 10.82 0.22
N ASN A 75 1.31 10.39 1.05
CA ASN A 75 1.60 9.78 2.35
C ASN A 75 2.38 8.46 2.26
N LEU A 76 2.29 7.74 1.14
CA LEU A 76 2.99 6.48 0.93
C LEU A 76 4.40 6.66 0.34
N LEU A 77 4.66 7.76 -0.36
CA LEU A 77 5.92 7.99 -1.07
C LEU A 77 7.17 7.86 -0.17
N PRO A 78 7.23 8.41 1.06
CA PRO A 78 8.41 8.24 1.91
C PRO A 78 8.74 6.77 2.20
N TYR A 79 7.71 5.97 2.45
CA TYR A 79 7.87 4.53 2.68
C TYR A 79 8.32 3.78 1.42
N LEU A 80 7.73 4.08 0.26
CA LEU A 80 8.05 3.42 -1.00
C LEU A 80 9.44 3.78 -1.54
N LEU A 81 9.84 5.05 -1.39
CA LEU A 81 11.12 5.57 -1.83
C LEU A 81 12.23 5.41 -0.78
N ASN A 82 11.90 4.89 0.41
CA ASN A 82 12.83 4.71 1.52
C ASN A 82 13.53 6.03 1.89
N CYS A 83 12.76 7.12 2.03
CA CYS A 83 13.25 8.45 2.38
C CYS A 83 12.47 9.02 3.57
N TYR A 84 12.97 10.10 4.16
CA TYR A 84 12.23 10.85 5.18
C TYR A 84 11.16 11.72 4.54
N CYS A 85 10.13 12.08 5.30
CA CYS A 85 9.12 13.03 4.83
C CYS A 85 9.76 14.36 4.40
N THR A 86 10.77 14.84 5.14
CA THR A 86 11.51 16.07 4.83
C THR A 86 12.29 16.01 3.50
N ASP A 87 12.60 14.81 3.02
CA ASP A 87 13.23 14.67 1.70
C ASP A 87 12.23 14.94 0.57
N LEU A 88 10.93 14.78 0.83
CA LEU A 88 9.84 14.97 -0.12
C LEU A 88 9.14 16.34 0.04
N TYR A 89 8.95 16.78 1.29
CA TYR A 89 8.35 18.05 1.63
C TYR A 89 9.43 19.05 2.07
N SER A 90 9.76 20.01 1.21
CA SER A 90 10.62 21.12 1.60
C SER A 90 9.81 22.22 2.29
N ASN A 91 10.17 22.54 3.54
CA ASN A 91 9.61 23.69 4.26
C ASN A 91 9.95 25.03 3.59
N ASP A 92 11.03 25.05 2.80
CA ASP A 92 11.50 26.23 2.06
C ASP A 92 10.86 26.33 0.67
N CYS A 93 9.92 25.42 0.34
CA CYS A 93 9.20 25.48 -0.92
C CYS A 93 8.40 26.79 -1.01
N PRO A 94 8.58 27.59 -2.07
CA PRO A 94 7.84 28.85 -2.23
C PRO A 94 6.32 28.64 -2.10
N LYS A 95 5.65 29.58 -1.46
CA LYS A 95 4.18 29.55 -1.36
C LYS A 95 3.54 29.92 -2.70
N GLY A 96 2.31 29.47 -2.91
CA GLY A 96 1.51 29.81 -4.09
C GLY A 96 1.74 28.85 -5.26
N ASN A 97 1.61 29.38 -6.47
CA ASN A 97 1.59 28.58 -7.69
C ASN A 97 2.80 28.87 -8.59
N ILE A 98 3.30 27.82 -9.22
CA ILE A 98 4.25 27.89 -10.32
C ILE A 98 3.51 27.81 -11.66
N GLN A 99 3.99 28.58 -12.63
CA GLN A 99 3.47 28.62 -13.98
C GLN A 99 4.43 27.89 -14.93
N LEU A 100 3.91 26.95 -15.71
CA LEU A 100 4.67 26.19 -16.70
C LEU A 100 4.34 26.73 -18.11
N PHE A 101 5.38 27.08 -18.86
CA PHE A 101 5.27 27.70 -20.19
C PHE A 101 5.82 26.78 -21.27
N TYR A 102 5.41 27.01 -22.53
CA TYR A 102 5.98 26.33 -23.70
C TYR A 102 6.11 24.81 -23.52
N SER A 103 5.08 24.20 -22.94
CA SER A 103 5.07 22.77 -22.70
C SER A 103 5.00 22.02 -24.02
N GLN A 104 5.88 21.02 -24.19
CA GLN A 104 6.04 20.26 -25.42
C GLN A 104 6.25 18.78 -25.09
N LYS A 105 5.62 17.91 -25.88
CA LYS A 105 5.94 16.49 -25.90
C LYS A 105 7.21 16.26 -26.73
N ILE A 106 8.09 15.40 -26.25
CA ILE A 106 9.29 14.95 -26.95
C ILE A 106 9.06 13.50 -27.34
N GLU A 107 9.26 13.18 -28.61
CA GLU A 107 9.15 11.82 -29.09
C GLU A 107 10.09 11.63 -30.29
N ASN A 108 11.07 10.74 -30.15
CA ASN A 108 11.94 10.29 -31.24
C ASN A 108 12.01 8.75 -31.21
N ASP A 109 12.87 8.13 -32.02
CA ASP A 109 12.94 6.67 -32.13
C ASP A 109 13.44 6.00 -30.83
N GLU A 110 14.32 6.67 -30.08
CA GLU A 110 14.98 6.13 -28.89
C GLU A 110 14.30 6.52 -27.57
N GLU A 111 13.70 7.71 -27.52
CA GLU A 111 13.25 8.36 -26.29
C GLU A 111 11.85 8.98 -26.43
N LYS A 112 11.20 9.09 -25.29
CA LYS A 112 9.98 9.88 -25.09
C LYS A 112 10.18 10.82 -23.91
N GLY A 113 9.49 11.95 -23.93
CA GLY A 113 9.76 13.04 -23.00
C GLY A 113 8.71 14.12 -22.97
N PHE A 114 8.94 15.06 -22.07
CA PHE A 114 8.26 16.34 -22.02
C PHE A 114 9.29 17.43 -21.75
N SER A 115 8.97 18.65 -22.15
CA SER A 115 9.69 19.82 -21.69
C SER A 115 8.75 20.97 -21.42
N HIS A 116 9.13 21.84 -20.50
CA HIS A 116 8.45 23.09 -20.21
C HIS A 116 9.46 24.13 -19.75
N ILE A 117 9.04 25.39 -19.69
CA ILE A 117 9.86 26.50 -19.22
C ILE A 117 9.24 27.04 -17.94
N ILE A 118 10.09 27.31 -16.95
CA ILE A 118 9.76 28.11 -15.77
C ILE A 118 10.53 29.42 -15.83
N TYR A 119 9.91 30.52 -15.41
CA TYR A 119 10.56 31.83 -15.33
C TYR A 119 10.75 32.22 -13.87
N ASP A 120 11.91 32.76 -13.53
CA ASP A 120 12.17 33.34 -12.21
C ASP A 120 11.54 34.75 -12.08
N SER A 121 11.72 35.37 -10.92
CA SER A 121 11.24 36.73 -10.64
C SER A 121 11.87 37.81 -11.52
N ASN A 122 13.04 37.54 -12.11
CA ASN A 122 13.75 38.44 -13.02
C ASN A 122 13.32 38.21 -14.49
N GLY A 123 12.41 37.26 -14.74
CA GLY A 123 11.98 36.88 -16.08
C GLY A 123 12.99 36.00 -16.83
N LYS A 124 14.00 35.44 -16.16
CA LYS A 124 14.94 34.49 -16.76
C LYS A 124 14.28 33.12 -16.90
N GLY A 125 14.23 32.61 -18.13
CA GLY A 125 13.62 31.33 -18.44
C GLY A 125 14.59 30.15 -18.24
N THR A 126 14.14 29.10 -17.56
CA THR A 126 14.82 27.80 -17.50
C THR A 126 13.93 26.75 -18.15
N ARG A 127 14.41 26.14 -19.24
CA ARG A 127 13.78 24.98 -19.86
C ARG A 127 14.16 23.71 -19.09
N ILE A 128 13.14 23.02 -18.61
CA ILE A 128 13.23 21.73 -17.94
C ILE A 128 12.80 20.66 -18.95
N ILE A 129 13.60 19.61 -19.06
CA ILE A 129 13.40 18.53 -20.03
C ILE A 129 13.43 17.21 -19.26
N TRP A 130 12.36 16.44 -19.36
CA TRP A 130 12.22 15.11 -18.77
C TRP A 130 12.17 14.08 -19.89
N THR A 131 13.11 13.14 -19.93
CA THR A 131 13.16 12.10 -20.97
C THR A 131 13.31 10.71 -20.35
N LYS A 132 12.84 9.68 -21.06
CA LYS A 132 13.14 8.28 -20.77
C LYS A 132 13.26 7.51 -22.09
N LYS A 133 14.11 6.49 -22.09
CA LYS A 133 14.20 5.54 -23.20
C LYS A 133 12.85 4.88 -23.46
N LYS A 134 12.53 4.67 -24.74
CA LYS A 134 11.40 3.86 -25.16
C LYS A 134 11.72 2.40 -24.89
N ASN A 135 10.74 1.68 -24.38
CA ASN A 135 10.82 0.23 -24.37
C ASN A 135 10.78 -0.27 -25.82
N GLU A 136 11.59 -1.27 -26.15
CA GLU A 136 11.54 -1.92 -27.45
C GLU A 136 10.11 -2.38 -27.77
N LYS A 137 9.59 -1.96 -28.93
CA LYS A 137 8.27 -2.40 -29.39
C LYS A 137 8.38 -3.82 -29.92
N GLY A 138 7.37 -4.63 -29.64
CA GLY A 138 7.08 -5.83 -30.45
C GLY A 138 7.49 -7.15 -29.80
N ALA A 139 6.46 -7.76 -29.20
CA ALA A 139 6.20 -9.17 -28.92
C ALA A 139 5.50 -9.16 -27.55
N PHE A 140 4.37 -9.85 -27.43
CA PHE A 140 3.84 -10.13 -26.09
C PHE A 140 4.97 -10.80 -25.32
N ARG A 141 5.52 -10.12 -24.29
CA ARG A 141 6.59 -10.70 -23.46
C ARG A 141 6.11 -12.08 -23.04
N LYS A 142 6.84 -13.13 -23.41
CA LYS A 142 6.53 -14.48 -22.96
C LYS A 142 6.52 -14.46 -21.43
N THR A 143 5.67 -15.29 -20.82
CA THR A 143 5.65 -15.37 -19.37
C THR A 143 7.02 -15.80 -18.87
N ASN A 144 7.64 -15.02 -17.98
CA ASN A 144 8.87 -15.37 -17.32
C ASN A 144 8.61 -16.60 -16.42
N LYS A 145 9.06 -17.77 -16.87
CA LYS A 145 8.77 -19.05 -16.20
C LYS A 145 9.52 -19.18 -14.88
N ASP A 146 10.76 -18.70 -14.82
CA ASP A 146 11.60 -18.76 -13.62
C ASP A 146 10.98 -17.92 -12.50
N LEU A 147 10.51 -16.72 -12.84
CA LEU A 147 9.77 -15.87 -11.91
C LEU A 147 8.45 -16.49 -11.44
N LEU A 148 7.68 -17.07 -12.36
CA LEU A 148 6.43 -17.72 -11.99
C LEU A 148 6.67 -18.93 -11.08
N ASN A 149 7.72 -19.71 -11.33
CA ASN A 149 8.09 -20.86 -10.51
C ASN A 149 8.59 -20.42 -9.12
N LEU A 150 9.38 -19.34 -9.05
CA LEU A 150 9.82 -18.77 -7.78
C LEU A 150 8.65 -18.30 -6.92
N LEU A 151 7.69 -17.58 -7.51
CA LEU A 151 6.48 -17.14 -6.79
C LEU A 151 5.62 -18.33 -6.32
N LYS A 152 5.50 -19.39 -7.13
CA LYS A 152 4.81 -20.63 -6.70
C LYS A 152 5.53 -21.30 -5.54
N LYS A 153 6.86 -21.43 -5.63
CA LYS A 153 7.68 -21.97 -4.54
C LYS A 153 7.43 -21.20 -3.25
N TRP A 154 7.42 -19.87 -3.29
CA TRP A 154 7.11 -19.05 -2.11
C TRP A 154 5.70 -19.32 -1.53
N ILE A 155 4.71 -19.59 -2.37
CA ILE A 155 3.35 -19.93 -1.93
C ILE A 155 3.30 -21.32 -1.30
N ASP A 156 4.10 -22.26 -1.80
CA ASP A 156 4.19 -23.62 -1.26
C ASP A 156 4.97 -23.63 0.07
N GLU A 157 5.97 -22.76 0.21
CA GLU A 157 6.77 -22.55 1.43
C GLU A 157 6.07 -21.66 2.49
N GLY A 158 4.86 -21.17 2.20
CA GLY A 158 4.07 -20.35 3.13
C GLY A 158 4.54 -18.90 3.29
N ILE A 159 5.48 -18.43 2.46
CA ILE A 159 5.99 -17.04 2.48
C ILE A 159 4.86 -16.03 2.21
N LEU A 160 3.86 -16.43 1.42
CA LEU A 160 2.69 -15.62 1.10
C LEU A 160 1.43 -16.07 1.84
N ASP A 161 1.52 -16.83 2.93
CA ASP A 161 0.32 -17.21 3.69
C ASP A 161 -0.34 -16.00 4.40
N LEU A 162 0.45 -14.95 4.69
CA LEU A 162 -0.01 -13.68 5.24
C LEU A 162 -0.10 -12.59 4.16
N PRO A 163 -1.02 -11.61 4.33
CA PRO A 163 -1.03 -10.40 3.52
C PRO A 163 0.34 -9.73 3.48
N THR A 164 0.99 -9.83 2.32
CA THR A 164 2.34 -9.30 2.11
C THR A 164 2.27 -8.09 1.18
N PRO A 165 2.77 -6.91 1.60
CA PRO A 165 2.70 -5.72 0.77
C PRO A 165 3.57 -5.88 -0.48
N SER A 166 3.13 -5.28 -1.59
CA SER A 166 3.77 -5.36 -2.90
C SER A 166 5.25 -5.00 -2.88
N ILE A 167 5.63 -4.00 -2.06
CA ILE A 167 7.03 -3.59 -1.87
C ILE A 167 7.90 -4.69 -1.24
N ASN A 168 7.36 -5.49 -0.32
CA ASN A 168 8.11 -6.57 0.31
C ASN A 168 8.31 -7.73 -0.68
N ILE A 169 7.31 -8.03 -1.50
CA ILE A 169 7.44 -8.98 -2.60
C ILE A 169 8.51 -8.51 -3.58
N TRP A 170 8.45 -7.23 -3.98
CA TRP A 170 9.42 -6.63 -4.88
C TRP A 170 10.85 -6.67 -4.33
N LYS A 171 11.06 -6.23 -3.08
CA LYS A 171 12.36 -6.25 -2.42
C LYS A 171 12.92 -7.68 -2.31
N LYS A 172 12.08 -8.64 -1.90
CA LYS A 172 12.49 -10.04 -1.78
C LYS A 172 12.86 -10.64 -3.14
N LEU A 173 12.11 -10.32 -4.20
CA LEU A 173 12.40 -10.78 -5.56
C LEU A 173 13.75 -10.21 -6.01
N LYS A 174 13.99 -8.91 -5.82
CA LYS A 174 15.28 -8.28 -6.14
C LYS A 174 16.46 -8.91 -5.38
N SER A 175 16.25 -9.39 -4.16
CA SER A 175 17.32 -10.03 -3.36
C SER A 175 17.56 -11.51 -3.67
N GLU A 176 16.54 -12.27 -4.05
CA GLU A 176 16.63 -13.74 -4.15
C GLU A 176 16.74 -14.25 -5.59
N ALA A 177 16.15 -13.53 -6.54
CA ALA A 177 16.11 -13.97 -7.93
C ALA A 177 17.52 -14.00 -8.55
N GLN A 178 17.91 -15.17 -9.05
CA GLN A 178 19.19 -15.41 -9.71
C GLN A 178 19.10 -15.23 -11.24
N PHE A 179 18.13 -14.44 -11.70
CA PHE A 179 17.85 -14.20 -13.12
C PHE A 179 17.36 -12.76 -13.33
N THR A 180 17.50 -12.25 -14.55
CA THR A 180 16.99 -10.92 -14.90
C THR A 180 15.48 -10.96 -15.12
N PHE A 181 14.77 -9.97 -14.57
CA PHE A 181 13.34 -9.79 -14.75
C PHE A 181 12.99 -8.31 -14.63
N PHE A 182 11.82 -7.94 -15.16
CA PHE A 182 11.27 -6.59 -15.06
C PHE A 182 10.01 -6.60 -14.21
N ILE A 183 9.59 -5.42 -13.73
CA ILE A 183 8.35 -5.31 -12.95
C ILE A 183 7.12 -5.80 -13.72
N SER A 184 7.07 -5.59 -15.05
CA SER A 184 6.01 -6.12 -15.89
C SER A 184 5.91 -7.65 -15.87
N ASP A 185 7.04 -8.34 -15.65
CA ASP A 185 7.05 -9.80 -15.53
C ASP A 185 6.41 -10.21 -14.21
N VAL A 186 6.67 -9.46 -13.13
CA VAL A 186 6.04 -9.64 -11.82
C VAL A 186 4.53 -9.42 -11.92
N GLU A 187 4.11 -8.30 -12.51
CA GLU A 187 2.69 -8.00 -12.75
C GLU A 187 1.99 -9.12 -13.51
N LYS A 188 2.64 -9.62 -14.57
CA LYS A 188 2.10 -10.70 -15.38
C LYS A 188 2.00 -12.01 -14.60
N CYS A 189 3.04 -12.38 -13.85
CA CYS A 189 3.03 -13.61 -13.04
C CYS A 189 1.99 -13.55 -11.92
N ILE A 190 1.93 -12.44 -11.18
CA ILE A 190 0.91 -12.19 -10.16
C ILE A 190 -0.49 -12.23 -10.77
N LYS A 191 -0.71 -11.63 -11.95
CA LYS A 191 -1.99 -11.70 -12.66
C LYS A 191 -2.37 -13.15 -12.97
N ILE A 192 -1.44 -13.96 -13.47
CA ILE A 192 -1.68 -15.39 -13.74
C ILE A 192 -2.08 -16.12 -12.45
N LEU A 193 -1.35 -15.92 -11.35
CA LEU A 193 -1.64 -16.55 -10.06
C LEU A 193 -2.99 -16.08 -9.49
N SER A 194 -3.33 -14.81 -9.68
CA SER A 194 -4.61 -14.24 -9.23
C SER A 194 -5.79 -14.77 -10.04
N THR A 195 -5.67 -14.84 -11.37
CA THR A 195 -6.72 -15.38 -12.25
C THR A 195 -7.00 -16.86 -11.97
N LYS A 196 -6.01 -17.61 -11.48
CA LYS A 196 -6.15 -19.00 -11.07
C LYS A 196 -6.61 -19.17 -9.62
N SER A 197 -6.96 -18.08 -8.93
CA SER A 197 -7.31 -18.10 -7.51
C SER A 197 -6.24 -18.74 -6.62
N ILE A 198 -4.95 -18.60 -6.99
CA ILE A 198 -3.81 -19.04 -6.18
C ILE A 198 -3.34 -17.90 -5.27
N LEU A 199 -3.38 -16.66 -5.77
CA LEU A 199 -3.13 -15.46 -4.99
C LEU A 199 -4.38 -14.57 -4.92
N THR A 200 -4.63 -14.02 -3.74
CA THR A 200 -5.59 -12.95 -3.52
C THR A 200 -4.83 -11.63 -3.48
N LYS A 201 -5.48 -10.56 -3.94
CA LYS A 201 -4.98 -9.19 -3.84
C LYS A 201 -6.01 -8.31 -3.14
N GLN A 202 -5.53 -7.37 -2.32
CA GLN A 202 -6.37 -6.34 -1.73
C GLN A 202 -5.57 -5.06 -1.53
N THR A 203 -6.22 -3.91 -1.70
CA THR A 203 -5.65 -2.62 -1.33
C THR A 203 -6.08 -2.28 0.09
N ILE A 204 -5.10 -2.04 0.98
CA ILE A 204 -5.30 -1.61 2.37
C ILE A 204 -4.46 -0.34 2.55
N ASP A 205 -5.09 0.75 2.95
CA ASP A 205 -4.46 2.07 3.13
C ASP A 205 -3.60 2.51 1.93
N GLY A 206 -4.07 2.23 0.71
CA GLY A 206 -3.41 2.58 -0.54
C GLY A 206 -2.26 1.64 -0.95
N ILE A 207 -1.86 0.70 -0.09
CA ILE A 207 -0.86 -0.32 -0.39
C ILE A 207 -1.54 -1.57 -0.93
N ILE A 208 -0.99 -2.17 -1.99
CA ILE A 208 -1.46 -3.47 -2.48
C ILE A 208 -0.80 -4.58 -1.67
N TYR A 209 -1.60 -5.49 -1.15
CA TYR A 209 -1.20 -6.71 -0.49
C TYR A 209 -1.54 -7.92 -1.35
N TYR A 210 -0.69 -8.94 -1.27
CA TYR A 210 -0.93 -10.24 -1.87
C TYR A 210 -0.71 -11.35 -0.84
N TRP A 211 -1.51 -12.40 -0.93
CA TRP A 211 -1.37 -13.60 -0.13
C TRP A 211 -1.98 -14.80 -0.85
N LYS A 212 -1.64 -16.01 -0.42
CA LYS A 212 -2.20 -17.27 -0.88
C LYS A 212 -3.71 -17.25 -0.70
N SER A 213 -4.43 -17.49 -1.78
CA SER A 213 -5.88 -17.51 -1.75
C SER A 213 -6.37 -18.62 -0.84
N HIS A 214 -7.05 -18.21 0.22
CA HIS A 214 -7.90 -19.05 1.02
C HIS A 214 -9.17 -18.26 1.36
N PRO A 215 -10.38 -18.81 1.20
CA PRO A 215 -11.63 -18.08 1.45
C PRO A 215 -11.68 -17.44 2.85
N GLN A 216 -11.17 -18.15 3.85
CA GLN A 216 -11.16 -17.72 5.25
C GLN A 216 -10.18 -16.56 5.51
N THR A 217 -9.01 -16.52 4.86
CA THR A 217 -7.99 -15.48 5.11
C THR A 217 -8.54 -14.09 4.85
N SER A 218 -9.24 -13.88 3.73
CA SER A 218 -9.82 -12.58 3.39
C SER A 218 -10.83 -12.10 4.44
N ILE A 219 -11.61 -13.03 5.01
CA ILE A 219 -12.58 -12.72 6.06
C ILE A 219 -11.87 -12.33 7.37
N ILE A 220 -10.84 -13.07 7.75
CA ILE A 220 -10.04 -12.81 8.96
C ILE A 220 -9.30 -11.48 8.84
N VAL A 221 -8.67 -11.21 7.70
CA VAL A 221 -7.97 -9.95 7.42
C VAL A 221 -8.95 -8.78 7.46
N HIS A 222 -10.15 -8.95 6.90
CA HIS A 222 -11.21 -7.94 7.00
C HIS A 222 -11.62 -7.68 8.45
N TYR A 223 -11.85 -8.73 9.23
CA TYR A 223 -12.21 -8.64 10.64
C TYR A 223 -11.14 -7.87 11.44
N VAL A 224 -9.87 -8.25 11.31
CA VAL A 224 -8.75 -7.61 12.01
C VAL A 224 -8.58 -6.14 11.59
N ASN A 225 -8.70 -5.83 10.30
CA ASN A 225 -8.64 -4.45 9.83
C ASN A 225 -9.80 -3.60 10.36
N ALA A 226 -11.01 -4.15 10.42
CA ALA A 226 -12.16 -3.49 11.01
C ALA A 226 -11.97 -3.26 12.52
N TYR A 227 -11.38 -4.22 13.24
CA TYR A 227 -11.02 -4.07 14.64
C TYR A 227 -10.04 -2.91 14.83
N ASN A 228 -8.94 -2.90 14.07
CA ASN A 228 -7.89 -1.88 14.11
C ASN A 228 -8.44 -0.48 13.78
N ALA A 229 -9.40 -0.40 12.86
CA ALA A 229 -10.03 0.85 12.44
C ALA A 229 -11.17 1.34 13.36
N PHE A 230 -11.41 0.67 14.50
CA PHE A 230 -12.53 0.98 15.41
C PHE A 230 -13.91 0.89 14.74
N LYS A 231 -14.11 -0.08 13.84
CA LYS A 231 -15.35 -0.28 13.08
C LYS A 231 -16.07 -1.58 13.47
N PRO A 232 -16.76 -1.66 14.62
CA PRO A 232 -17.36 -2.90 15.10
C PRO A 232 -18.45 -3.45 14.17
N LYS A 233 -19.20 -2.58 13.49
CA LYS A 233 -20.16 -3.01 12.45
C LYS A 233 -19.49 -3.76 11.31
N ASP A 234 -18.31 -3.31 10.88
CA ASP A 234 -17.55 -3.95 9.82
C ASP A 234 -16.95 -5.29 10.29
N MET A 235 -16.54 -5.39 11.56
CA MET A 235 -16.10 -6.67 12.15
C MET A 235 -17.19 -7.75 12.02
N CYS A 236 -18.44 -7.38 12.19
CA CYS A 236 -19.59 -8.30 12.17
C CYS A 236 -20.07 -8.66 10.75
N LYS A 237 -19.48 -8.09 9.68
CA LYS A 237 -19.98 -8.22 8.30
C LYS A 237 -20.10 -9.67 7.82
N ASN A 238 -19.15 -10.51 8.23
CA ASN A 238 -19.06 -11.91 7.80
C ASN A 238 -19.48 -12.91 8.90
N MET A 239 -20.02 -12.43 10.02
CA MET A 239 -20.53 -13.30 11.08
C MET A 239 -21.93 -13.83 10.74
N ALA A 240 -22.20 -15.06 11.18
CA ALA A 240 -23.55 -15.62 11.24
C ALA A 240 -24.38 -14.89 12.30
N GLU A 241 -25.70 -14.94 12.19
CA GLU A 241 -26.60 -14.22 13.11
C GLU A 241 -26.53 -14.79 14.53
N ASP A 242 -26.31 -16.10 14.64
CA ASP A 242 -26.21 -16.88 15.86
C ASP A 242 -24.76 -17.14 16.30
N VAL A 243 -23.79 -16.36 15.79
CA VAL A 243 -22.36 -16.49 16.11
C VAL A 243 -22.11 -16.59 17.62
N VAL A 244 -21.21 -17.48 18.01
CA VAL A 244 -20.74 -17.61 19.39
C VAL A 244 -19.39 -16.93 19.53
N PHE A 245 -19.25 -16.05 20.51
CA PHE A 245 -17.98 -15.44 20.89
C PHE A 245 -17.56 -15.89 22.29
N GLU A 246 -16.29 -16.27 22.45
CA GLU A 246 -15.70 -16.62 23.74
C GLU A 246 -14.38 -15.87 23.94
N ASN A 247 -14.16 -15.34 25.14
CA ASN A 247 -12.86 -14.88 25.58
C ASN A 247 -12.32 -15.84 26.65
N ILE A 248 -11.13 -16.36 26.40
CA ILE A 248 -10.40 -17.24 27.30
C ILE A 248 -9.15 -16.50 27.75
N HIS A 249 -9.01 -16.33 29.06
CA HIS A 249 -7.85 -15.75 29.71
C HIS A 249 -7.32 -16.73 30.76
N ASP A 250 -6.03 -17.07 30.71
CA ASP A 250 -5.40 -18.05 31.62
C ASP A 250 -6.18 -19.39 31.69
N GLY A 251 -6.70 -19.83 30.54
CA GLY A 251 -7.47 -21.07 30.41
C GLY A 251 -8.90 -21.01 30.94
N SER A 252 -9.34 -19.87 31.49
CA SER A 252 -10.70 -19.66 31.99
C SER A 252 -11.54 -18.83 31.01
N THR A 253 -12.75 -19.27 30.71
CA THR A 253 -13.70 -18.45 29.92
C THR A 253 -14.16 -17.25 30.75
N THR A 254 -13.70 -16.06 30.40
CA THR A 254 -14.04 -14.80 31.09
C THR A 254 -15.27 -14.13 30.48
N MET A 255 -15.61 -14.49 29.24
CA MET A 255 -16.76 -13.96 28.52
C MET A 255 -17.30 -14.98 27.53
N SER A 256 -18.63 -15.06 27.43
CA SER A 256 -19.31 -15.79 26.37
C SER A 256 -20.51 -14.97 25.89
N LEU A 257 -20.61 -14.73 24.59
CA LEU A 257 -21.70 -14.01 23.95
C LEU A 257 -22.32 -14.90 22.87
N LYS A 258 -23.64 -14.83 22.74
CA LYS A 258 -24.39 -15.54 21.71
C LYS A 258 -25.16 -14.55 20.86
N GLY A 259 -24.96 -14.65 19.57
CA GLY A 259 -25.59 -13.81 18.57
C GLY A 259 -24.77 -12.57 18.22
N LYS A 260 -24.94 -12.14 16.97
CA LYS A 260 -24.21 -11.02 16.37
C LYS A 260 -24.49 -9.69 17.07
N ASP A 261 -25.73 -9.46 17.51
CA ASP A 261 -26.11 -8.24 18.23
C ASP A 261 -25.39 -8.12 19.58
N ALA A 262 -25.35 -9.21 20.36
CA ALA A 262 -24.65 -9.23 21.65
C ALA A 262 -23.14 -8.97 21.47
N PHE A 263 -22.53 -9.57 20.44
CA PHE A 263 -21.14 -9.28 20.08
C PHE A 263 -20.93 -7.82 19.69
N LEU A 264 -21.83 -7.25 18.87
CA LEU A 264 -21.73 -5.87 18.42
C LEU A 264 -21.86 -4.87 19.59
N GLU A 265 -22.81 -5.08 20.50
CA GLU A 265 -22.98 -4.27 21.70
C GLU A 265 -21.71 -4.27 22.56
N GLN A 266 -21.13 -5.45 22.78
CA GLN A 266 -19.88 -5.57 23.54
C GLN A 266 -18.71 -4.90 22.80
N ALA A 267 -18.60 -5.06 21.49
CA ALA A 267 -17.53 -4.44 20.71
C ALA A 267 -17.63 -2.91 20.72
N MET A 268 -18.86 -2.36 20.79
CA MET A 268 -19.12 -0.93 20.91
C MET A 268 -18.82 -0.38 22.31
N SER A 269 -19.13 -1.13 23.37
CA SER A 269 -18.97 -0.68 24.77
C SER A 269 -17.51 -0.43 25.16
N VAL A 270 -16.56 -1.05 24.47
CA VAL A 270 -15.12 -0.98 24.76
C VAL A 270 -14.33 -0.02 23.86
N LEU A 271 -14.98 0.67 22.90
CA LEU A 271 -14.28 1.55 21.95
C LEU A 271 -13.57 2.71 22.63
N ASP A 272 -14.20 3.29 23.65
CA ASP A 272 -13.69 4.47 24.35
C ASP A 272 -12.58 4.15 25.37
N LEU A 273 -12.21 2.87 25.53
CA LEU A 273 -11.09 2.44 26.37
C LEU A 273 -9.74 2.74 25.73
N PHE A 274 -9.66 2.83 24.39
CA PHE A 274 -8.40 2.88 23.65
C PHE A 274 -8.28 4.14 22.79
N ALA A 275 -7.15 4.84 22.93
CA ALA A 275 -6.76 5.94 22.04
C ALA A 275 -6.25 5.41 20.70
N SER A 276 -5.60 4.25 20.72
CA SER A 276 -5.19 3.48 19.54
C SER A 276 -5.16 2.00 19.90
N ARG A 277 -5.47 1.12 18.94
CA ARG A 277 -5.33 -0.33 19.09
C ARG A 277 -4.95 -0.96 17.75
N LYS A 278 -4.15 -2.01 17.80
CA LYS A 278 -3.68 -2.73 16.62
C LYS A 278 -3.44 -4.19 16.95
N GLN A 279 -4.06 -5.06 16.19
CA GLN A 279 -3.73 -6.47 16.05
C GLN A 279 -2.93 -6.65 14.76
N THR A 280 -1.77 -7.27 14.86
CA THR A 280 -0.94 -7.67 13.73
C THR A 280 -0.93 -9.19 13.65
N ILE A 281 -1.44 -9.75 12.54
CA ILE A 281 -1.42 -11.20 12.33
C ILE A 281 0.03 -11.64 12.06
N THR A 282 0.55 -12.54 12.87
CA THR A 282 1.91 -13.09 12.75
C THR A 282 1.93 -14.49 12.16
N SER A 283 0.80 -15.20 12.20
CA SER A 283 0.62 -16.49 11.54
C SER A 283 -0.87 -16.78 11.32
N ILE A 284 -1.18 -17.59 10.32
CA ILE A 284 -2.51 -18.16 10.08
C ILE A 284 -2.34 -19.64 9.81
N LEU A 285 -3.14 -20.47 10.47
CA LEU A 285 -3.21 -21.90 10.25
C LEU A 285 -4.65 -22.30 9.91
N HIS A 286 -4.85 -22.81 8.69
CA HIS A 286 -6.13 -23.34 8.25
C HIS A 286 -6.22 -24.84 8.51
N ARG A 287 -7.35 -25.28 9.08
CA ARG A 287 -7.69 -26.69 9.29
C ARG A 287 -9.19 -26.86 9.03
N ASN A 288 -9.55 -27.34 7.84
CA ASN A 288 -10.95 -27.50 7.42
C ASN A 288 -11.74 -26.18 7.57
N ASN A 289 -12.79 -26.18 8.38
CA ASN A 289 -13.63 -25.03 8.68
C ASN A 289 -13.08 -24.15 9.81
N ILE A 290 -11.89 -24.45 10.36
CA ILE A 290 -11.26 -23.68 11.43
C ILE A 290 -10.03 -22.96 10.92
N SER A 291 -9.85 -21.70 11.35
CA SER A 291 -8.61 -20.95 11.19
C SER A 291 -8.13 -20.45 12.54
N GLU A 292 -6.89 -20.74 12.89
CA GLU A 292 -6.21 -20.12 14.04
C GLU A 292 -5.28 -19.02 13.53
N ILE A 293 -5.38 -17.83 14.13
CA ILE A 293 -4.37 -16.78 13.94
C ILE A 293 -3.60 -16.56 15.22
N THR A 294 -2.30 -16.30 15.09
CA THR A 294 -1.51 -15.69 16.17
C THR A 294 -1.41 -14.20 15.89
N ILE A 295 -1.55 -13.39 16.94
CA ILE A 295 -1.49 -11.93 16.85
C ILE A 295 -0.51 -11.35 17.85
N ASP A 296 0.21 -10.32 17.41
CA ASP A 296 0.80 -9.32 18.29
C ASP A 296 -0.20 -8.18 18.45
N TYR A 297 -0.56 -7.88 19.70
CA TYR A 297 -1.48 -6.80 20.05
C TYR A 297 -0.76 -5.64 20.68
N GLU A 298 -1.07 -4.44 20.22
CA GLU A 298 -0.59 -3.17 20.74
C GLU A 298 -1.76 -2.22 20.95
N ALA A 299 -1.85 -1.57 22.10
CA ALA A 299 -2.86 -0.54 22.34
C ALA A 299 -2.39 0.54 23.29
N LYS A 300 -3.04 1.70 23.24
CA LYS A 300 -2.81 2.82 24.15
C LYS A 300 -4.12 3.20 24.82
N LEU A 301 -4.13 3.27 26.15
CA LEU A 301 -5.35 3.56 26.91
C LEU A 301 -5.81 5.02 26.76
N ALA A 302 -7.11 5.23 26.58
CA ALA A 302 -7.72 6.56 26.52
C ALA A 302 -8.18 7.09 27.90
N LYS A 303 -8.32 6.21 28.89
CA LYS A 303 -8.76 6.52 30.26
C LYS A 303 -8.09 5.60 31.28
N ASP A 304 -8.11 6.02 32.54
CA ASP A 304 -7.70 5.17 33.66
C ASP A 304 -8.69 4.00 33.80
N LEU A 305 -8.17 2.81 34.09
CA LEU A 305 -8.96 1.60 34.29
C LEU A 305 -9.01 1.21 35.78
N PRO A 306 -10.07 0.53 36.24
CA PRO A 306 -10.23 0.15 37.65
C PRO A 306 -9.11 -0.75 38.21
N ASN A 307 -8.43 -1.48 37.33
CA ASN A 307 -7.30 -2.34 37.68
C ASN A 307 -5.97 -1.59 37.88
N GLY A 308 -5.99 -0.25 37.86
CA GLY A 308 -4.84 0.61 38.13
C GLY A 308 -4.06 1.05 36.88
N LEU A 309 -4.41 0.54 35.69
CA LEU A 309 -3.80 0.99 34.43
C LEU A 309 -4.18 2.43 34.12
N LYS A 310 -3.23 3.21 33.60
CA LYS A 310 -3.37 4.65 33.43
C LYS A 310 -3.63 5.08 31.99
N LYS A 311 -4.34 6.19 31.83
CA LYS A 311 -4.49 6.87 30.53
C LYS A 311 -3.11 7.12 29.90
N GLY A 312 -3.00 6.79 28.62
CA GLY A 312 -1.78 6.95 27.84
C GLY A 312 -0.77 5.80 28.01
N GLN A 313 -1.03 4.84 28.89
CA GLN A 313 -0.20 3.65 29.03
C GLN A 313 -0.32 2.76 27.78
N ASP A 314 0.83 2.24 27.34
CA ASP A 314 0.91 1.26 26.26
C ASP A 314 0.72 -0.16 26.80
N LEU A 315 -0.04 -0.96 26.06
CA LEU A 315 -0.31 -2.37 26.31
C LEU A 315 0.25 -3.18 25.15
N ARG A 316 0.95 -4.26 25.47
CA ARG A 316 1.47 -5.22 24.49
C ARG A 316 1.23 -6.63 24.99
N LEU A 317 0.63 -7.47 24.15
CA LEU A 317 0.40 -8.87 24.46
C LEU A 317 0.43 -9.71 23.20
N LYS A 318 0.68 -11.01 23.37
CA LYS A 318 0.49 -12.01 22.32
C LYS A 318 -0.81 -12.73 22.59
N GLY A 319 -1.56 -13.00 21.53
CA GLY A 319 -2.83 -13.68 21.61
C GLY A 319 -3.04 -14.62 20.45
N LYS A 320 -4.09 -15.42 20.57
CA LYS A 320 -4.61 -16.22 19.48
C LYS A 320 -6.08 -15.94 19.29
N SER A 321 -6.54 -15.97 18.05
CA SER A 321 -7.96 -15.97 17.73
C SER A 321 -8.28 -17.17 16.86
N ILE A 322 -9.31 -17.92 17.22
CA ILE A 322 -9.75 -19.12 16.50
C ILE A 322 -11.10 -18.80 15.88
N PHE A 323 -11.16 -18.86 14.55
CA PHE A 323 -12.35 -18.62 13.75
C PHE A 323 -12.88 -19.96 13.25
N GLU A 324 -14.13 -20.26 13.53
CA GLU A 324 -14.85 -21.38 12.93
C GLU A 324 -15.85 -20.84 11.89
N PHE A 325 -15.89 -21.49 10.74
CA PHE A 325 -16.68 -21.09 9.59
C PHE A 325 -17.79 -22.09 9.27
N SER A 326 -18.93 -21.58 8.81
CA SER A 326 -19.98 -22.39 8.18
C SER A 326 -19.59 -22.81 6.76
N GLU A 327 -20.37 -23.71 6.16
CA GLU A 327 -20.21 -24.11 4.76
C GLU A 327 -20.39 -22.94 3.78
N GLU A 328 -21.24 -21.97 4.13
CA GLU A 328 -21.43 -20.73 3.38
C GLU A 328 -20.32 -19.69 3.63
N GLY A 329 -19.31 -20.04 4.44
CA GLY A 329 -18.16 -19.20 4.75
C GLY A 329 -18.46 -18.07 5.74
N LYS A 330 -19.50 -18.19 6.58
CA LYS A 330 -19.76 -17.24 7.67
C LYS A 330 -19.03 -17.63 8.93
N ILE A 331 -18.55 -16.65 9.71
CA ILE A 331 -17.98 -16.91 11.04
C ILE A 331 -19.12 -17.33 11.97
N ILE A 332 -19.10 -18.58 12.44
CA ILE A 332 -20.08 -19.14 13.39
C ILE A 332 -19.54 -19.20 14.81
N LYS A 333 -18.21 -19.24 14.98
CA LYS A 333 -17.57 -19.13 16.29
C LYS A 333 -16.29 -18.31 16.20
N LEU A 334 -16.07 -17.46 17.21
CA LEU A 334 -14.82 -16.73 17.41
C LEU A 334 -14.37 -16.92 18.86
N VAL A 335 -13.17 -17.47 19.06
CA VAL A 335 -12.56 -17.63 20.38
C VAL A 335 -11.27 -16.81 20.44
N ASP A 336 -11.21 -15.85 21.34
CA ASP A 336 -9.98 -15.13 21.65
C ASP A 336 -9.32 -15.77 22.87
N VAL A 337 -8.04 -16.14 22.73
CA VAL A 337 -7.22 -16.75 23.78
C VAL A 337 -6.05 -15.84 24.11
N SER A 338 -5.94 -15.51 25.39
CA SER A 338 -4.84 -14.77 25.99
C SER A 338 -4.37 -15.50 27.24
N GLY A 339 -3.13 -15.26 27.65
CA GLY A 339 -2.57 -15.75 28.91
C GLY A 339 -1.29 -15.04 29.25
#